data_AF-A0A5B1CJ80-F1
#
_entry.id   AF-A0A5B1CJ80-F1
#
_cell.length_a   1.000
_cell.length_b   1.000
_cell.length_c   1.000
_cell.angle_alpha   90.00
_cell.angle_beta   90.00
_cell.angle_gamma   90.00
#
_symmetry.space_group_name_H-M   'P 1'
#
loop_
_entity.id
_entity.type
_entity.pdbx_description
1 polymer ?
#
loop_
_entity_poly.entity_id
_entity_poly.type
_entity_poly.pdbx_seq_one_letter_code
_entity_poly.pdbx_strand_id
1 'polypeptide(L)'
;MQLRIVPVLQEYRRLASTKFDSLVAISLISSQLNALPLSLMCSIPLTWISVMRKARCEVIDSSEINVVHVYNRTVRRCFLFGQDPLTDKNFDHRKVWIEEWLEHFAAHFGIDLLTFAVLNNHFHLILRNRPDVVRTWSDTEVARRWLMICPHRTDKQGKPMAPSEAELNLIRNCPLKLAQTRERLADVSWWMRLLCQRIAMRSNREDQATGRFFEERYKAIRLIDEASIIACSAYVDLNPIRAEICQTIESSEHTSARRRIDSMRQQHQAERPEPKSFQRDPAAFLSPLSIDEKSDPTGPCASDQGKRCSEKGFLAMSLLDYIELLDWTARQSHRSKRGKTPTDLPPVIKRLGIAPDDWCELVSSFGRLFHHVAGNPDTIDSMRSHRKHQRFRVHRRVRELMSTED
;
A
#
# COMPACT_ATOMS: atom_id res chain seq x y z
N MET A 1 24.92 1.00 -46.11
CA MET A 1 23.75 1.38 -46.93
C MET A 1 22.77 2.11 -46.03
N GLN A 2 22.74 3.45 -46.11
CA GLN A 2 21.83 4.32 -45.36
C GLN A 2 20.42 4.18 -45.95
N LEU A 3 19.40 3.98 -45.11
CA LEU A 3 18.01 4.31 -45.47
C LEU A 3 17.34 5.04 -44.31
N ARG A 4 16.91 6.25 -44.63
CA ARG A 4 16.28 7.27 -43.77
C ARG A 4 14.80 6.91 -43.56
N ILE A 5 14.32 6.99 -42.32
CA ILE A 5 12.89 7.16 -42.01
C ILE A 5 12.78 8.45 -41.19
N VAL A 6 12.79 9.57 -41.90
CA VAL A 6 12.44 10.90 -41.41
C VAL A 6 11.33 11.40 -42.33
N PRO A 7 10.06 11.03 -42.07
CA PRO A 7 9.02 12.07 -42.10
C PRO A 7 7.87 11.91 -41.07
N VAL A 8 7.85 10.90 -40.19
CA VAL A 8 6.71 10.70 -39.26
C VAL A 8 6.74 11.62 -38.03
N LEU A 9 7.93 12.09 -37.63
CA LEU A 9 8.10 12.93 -36.42
C LEU A 9 7.81 14.42 -36.64
N GLN A 10 7.74 14.90 -37.89
CA GLN A 10 7.42 16.30 -38.19
C GLN A 10 5.91 16.58 -38.23
N GLU A 11 5.09 15.58 -38.52
CA GLU A 11 3.62 15.73 -38.54
C GLU A 11 3.03 15.75 -37.12
N TYR A 12 3.64 15.01 -36.19
CA TYR A 12 3.29 15.01 -34.76
C TYR A 12 3.55 16.34 -34.05
N ARG A 13 4.49 17.17 -34.56
CA ARG A 13 4.77 18.51 -34.01
C ARG A 13 3.80 19.59 -34.53
N ARG A 14 3.09 19.37 -35.64
CA ARG A 14 2.09 20.32 -36.16
C ARG A 14 0.72 20.22 -35.49
N LEU A 15 0.34 19.03 -35.01
CA LEU A 15 -0.96 18.82 -34.35
C LEU A 15 -0.99 19.22 -32.87
N ALA A 16 0.18 19.49 -32.27
CA ALA A 16 0.30 19.82 -30.84
C ALA A 16 0.30 21.34 -30.53
N SER A 17 0.12 22.22 -31.53
CA SER A 17 0.28 23.69 -31.34
C SER A 17 -1.00 24.52 -31.45
N THR A 18 -2.19 23.93 -31.58
CA THR A 18 -3.45 24.69 -31.60
C THR A 18 -4.35 24.33 -30.41
N LYS A 19 -4.58 25.31 -29.52
CA LYS A 19 -5.60 25.27 -28.47
C LYS A 19 -6.95 24.96 -29.10
N PHE A 20 -7.62 23.89 -28.66
CA PHE A 20 -9.01 23.62 -29.03
C PHE A 20 -9.83 23.17 -27.81
N ASP A 21 -10.89 23.93 -27.55
CA ASP A 21 -11.85 23.76 -26.46
C ASP A 21 -12.63 22.45 -26.57
N SER A 22 -12.76 21.76 -25.44
CA SER A 22 -13.06 20.33 -25.35
C SER A 22 -14.56 19.96 -25.36
N LEU A 23 -15.43 20.74 -26.02
CA LEU A 23 -16.88 20.50 -25.96
C LEU A 23 -17.60 20.30 -27.30
N VAL A 24 -16.93 20.41 -28.45
CA VAL A 24 -17.57 20.17 -29.78
C VAL A 24 -17.20 18.81 -30.39
N ALA A 25 -16.10 18.18 -29.95
CA ALA A 25 -15.64 16.89 -30.50
C ALA A 25 -16.51 15.67 -30.11
N ILE A 26 -17.31 15.78 -29.04
CA ILE A 26 -18.17 14.66 -28.57
C ILE A 26 -19.43 14.52 -29.45
N SER A 27 -19.90 15.60 -30.09
CA SER A 27 -21.11 15.56 -30.93
C SER A 27 -20.87 15.03 -32.36
N LEU A 28 -19.63 15.08 -32.87
CA LEU A 28 -19.30 14.71 -34.25
C LEU A 28 -18.91 13.22 -34.41
N ILE A 29 -18.59 12.53 -33.32
CA ILE A 29 -18.29 11.08 -33.35
C ILE A 29 -19.57 10.25 -33.29
N SER A 30 -20.69 10.81 -32.80
CA SER A 30 -21.96 10.09 -32.66
C SER A 30 -22.73 9.90 -33.97
N SER A 31 -22.38 10.61 -35.06
CA SER A 31 -23.15 10.57 -36.31
C SER A 31 -22.52 9.74 -37.44
N GLN A 32 -21.35 9.12 -37.23
CA GLN A 32 -20.68 8.28 -38.25
C GLN A 32 -20.55 6.78 -37.87
N LEU A 33 -21.14 6.34 -36.76
CA LEU A 33 -21.11 4.93 -36.33
C LEU A 33 -22.30 4.08 -36.79
N ASN A 34 -23.13 4.56 -37.72
CA ASN A 34 -24.30 3.82 -38.22
C ASN A 34 -24.11 3.14 -39.60
N ALA A 35 -22.88 2.88 -40.04
CA ALA A 35 -22.64 2.27 -41.35
C ALA A 35 -21.50 1.23 -41.36
N LEU A 36 -21.45 0.33 -40.37
CA LEU A 36 -20.58 -0.86 -40.45
C LEU A 36 -21.41 -2.14 -40.22
N PRO A 37 -21.23 -3.19 -41.04
CA PRO A 37 -22.00 -4.43 -40.94
C PRO A 37 -21.73 -5.18 -39.62
N LEU A 38 -22.77 -5.78 -39.05
CA LEU A 38 -22.76 -6.50 -37.76
C LEU A 38 -21.73 -7.65 -37.66
N SER A 39 -21.14 -8.09 -38.78
CA SER A 39 -20.16 -9.19 -38.80
C SER A 39 -18.77 -8.82 -38.28
N LEU A 40 -18.49 -7.54 -38.01
CA LEU A 40 -17.20 -7.07 -37.48
C LEU A 40 -17.25 -6.60 -36.01
N MET A 41 -18.41 -6.70 -35.33
CA MET A 41 -18.52 -6.35 -33.90
C MET A 41 -18.11 -7.47 -32.93
N CYS A 42 -17.68 -8.62 -33.44
CA CYS A 42 -17.34 -9.79 -32.62
C CYS A 42 -15.83 -10.02 -32.54
N SER A 43 -15.06 -9.03 -32.09
CA SER A 43 -13.62 -9.17 -31.72
C SER A 43 -13.09 -7.98 -30.90
N ILE A 44 -13.85 -7.48 -29.94
CA ILE A 44 -13.29 -6.64 -28.86
C ILE A 44 -13.01 -7.56 -27.68
N PRO A 45 -11.76 -7.70 -27.21
CA PRO A 45 -11.46 -8.47 -26.02
C PRO A 45 -12.32 -7.96 -24.84
N LEU A 46 -13.05 -8.87 -24.19
CA LEU A 46 -13.81 -8.62 -22.95
C LEU A 46 -12.94 -8.13 -21.77
N THR A 47 -11.65 -7.91 -21.98
CA THR A 47 -10.69 -7.38 -20.99
C THR A 47 -10.79 -5.86 -20.78
N TRP A 48 -11.63 -5.16 -21.56
CA TRP A 48 -11.85 -3.71 -21.43
C TRP A 48 -13.25 -3.32 -20.94
N ILE A 49 -13.89 -4.17 -20.13
CA ILE A 49 -14.95 -3.65 -19.26
C ILE A 49 -14.25 -2.70 -18.28
N SER A 50 -14.38 -1.40 -18.56
CA SER A 50 -14.18 -0.33 -17.58
C SER A 50 -14.98 -0.69 -16.33
N VAL A 51 -14.32 -1.31 -15.35
CA VAL A 51 -14.89 -1.47 -14.02
C VAL A 51 -15.05 -0.05 -13.51
N MET A 52 -16.30 0.45 -13.53
CA MET A 52 -16.65 1.76 -13.01
C MET A 52 -15.96 1.94 -11.66
N ARG A 53 -15.11 2.96 -11.55
CA ARG A 53 -14.32 3.20 -10.32
C ARG A 53 -15.29 3.34 -9.14
N LYS A 54 -15.27 2.37 -8.23
CA LYS A 54 -16.06 2.45 -7.00
C LYS A 54 -15.50 3.58 -6.12
N ALA A 55 -16.38 4.30 -5.42
CA ALA A 55 -15.95 5.27 -4.42
C ALA A 55 -15.32 4.51 -3.24
N ARG A 56 -14.25 5.04 -2.63
CA ARG A 56 -13.54 4.28 -1.59
C ARG A 56 -14.36 4.04 -0.34
N CYS A 57 -15.25 4.98 -0.01
CA CYS A 57 -16.24 4.83 1.05
C CYS A 57 -17.27 3.70 0.81
N GLU A 58 -17.29 3.09 -0.37
CA GLU A 58 -18.07 1.87 -0.62
C GLU A 58 -17.35 0.60 -0.14
N VAL A 59 -16.03 0.68 0.04
CA VAL A 59 -15.15 -0.45 0.34
C VAL A 59 -14.53 -0.33 1.73
N ILE A 60 -14.21 0.90 2.15
CA ILE A 60 -13.52 1.23 3.39
C ILE A 60 -14.37 2.23 4.16
N ASP A 61 -14.84 1.84 5.33
CA ASP A 61 -15.52 2.71 6.27
C ASP A 61 -14.53 3.13 7.38
N SER A 62 -14.24 4.43 7.50
CA SER A 62 -13.30 4.95 8.50
C SER A 62 -13.76 4.74 9.94
N SER A 63 -15.05 4.46 10.17
CA SER A 63 -15.63 4.20 11.49
C SER A 63 -15.49 2.75 11.96
N GLU A 64 -15.15 1.84 11.04
CA GLU A 64 -14.86 0.43 11.31
C GLU A 64 -13.36 0.13 11.21
N ILE A 65 -12.91 -0.94 11.87
CA ILE A 65 -11.54 -1.43 11.68
C ILE A 65 -11.50 -2.19 10.35
N ASN A 66 -10.64 -1.75 9.45
CA ASN A 66 -10.39 -2.38 8.15
C ASN A 66 -8.90 -2.62 8.00
N VAL A 67 -8.53 -3.79 7.47
CA VAL A 67 -7.20 -4.02 6.92
C VAL A 67 -7.26 -3.80 5.42
N VAL A 68 -6.38 -2.95 4.89
CA VAL A 68 -6.45 -2.51 3.50
C VAL A 68 -5.07 -2.49 2.88
N HIS A 69 -4.92 -3.17 1.75
CA HIS A 69 -3.80 -3.00 0.86
C HIS A 69 -4.00 -1.75 0.01
N VAL A 70 -3.07 -0.80 0.10
CA VAL A 70 -3.07 0.41 -0.71
C VAL A 70 -1.76 0.57 -1.47
N TYR A 71 -1.85 1.10 -2.68
CA TYR A 71 -0.65 1.38 -3.48
C TYR A 71 -0.87 2.54 -4.43
N ASN A 72 0.21 3.21 -4.81
CA ASN A 72 0.18 4.24 -5.83
C ASN A 72 1.42 4.16 -6.72
N ARG A 73 1.26 4.54 -7.99
CA ARG A 73 2.27 4.44 -9.03
C ARG A 73 2.58 5.82 -9.60
N THR A 74 3.85 6.05 -9.90
CA THR A 74 4.33 7.28 -10.54
C THR A 74 3.77 7.39 -11.96
N VAL A 75 3.67 8.62 -12.46
CA VAL A 75 3.23 8.87 -13.84
C VAL A 75 4.11 8.14 -14.85
N ARG A 76 3.48 7.63 -15.92
CA ARG A 76 4.15 6.97 -17.05
C ARG A 76 5.05 5.79 -16.64
N ARG A 77 4.88 5.27 -15.42
CA ARG A 77 5.73 4.23 -14.81
C ARG A 77 7.21 4.63 -14.69
N CYS A 78 7.53 5.92 -14.75
CA CYS A 78 8.89 6.44 -14.60
C CYS A 78 9.47 6.03 -13.25
N PHE A 79 10.78 5.73 -13.21
CA PHE A 79 11.43 5.26 -11.98
C PHE A 79 11.79 6.46 -11.09
N LEU A 80 10.77 7.23 -10.67
CA LEU A 80 10.95 8.45 -9.87
C LEU A 80 11.33 8.18 -8.41
N PHE A 81 11.57 6.91 -8.04
CA PHE A 81 12.12 6.45 -6.76
C PHE A 81 13.32 5.52 -6.96
N GLY A 82 13.95 5.51 -8.13
CA GLY A 82 15.15 4.71 -8.39
C GLY A 82 15.91 5.19 -9.61
N GLN A 83 16.71 4.32 -10.23
CA GLN A 83 17.44 4.67 -11.43
C GLN A 83 16.48 4.77 -12.64
N ASP A 84 16.35 5.98 -13.20
CA ASP A 84 15.52 6.22 -14.36
C ASP A 84 16.22 5.76 -15.65
N PRO A 85 15.73 4.72 -16.34
CA PRO A 85 16.42 4.17 -17.51
C PRO A 85 16.48 5.13 -18.71
N LEU A 86 15.68 6.20 -18.71
CA LEU A 86 15.66 7.18 -19.80
C LEU A 86 16.66 8.32 -19.58
N THR A 87 16.84 8.78 -18.35
CA THR A 87 17.69 9.93 -18.01
C THR A 87 18.98 9.55 -17.29
N ASP A 88 19.12 8.28 -16.89
CA ASP A 88 20.19 7.73 -16.06
C ASP A 88 20.35 8.42 -14.68
N LYS A 89 19.34 9.18 -14.25
CA LYS A 89 19.31 9.80 -12.94
C LYS A 89 18.88 8.79 -11.89
N ASN A 90 19.56 8.76 -10.76
CA ASN A 90 19.18 7.96 -9.61
C ASN A 90 18.34 8.78 -8.61
N PHE A 91 17.14 8.29 -8.30
CA PHE A 91 16.20 8.86 -7.34
C PHE A 91 15.93 7.96 -6.11
N ASP A 92 16.79 6.98 -5.83
CA ASP A 92 16.66 6.03 -4.72
C ASP A 92 16.53 6.73 -3.36
N HIS A 93 17.17 7.89 -3.18
CA HIS A 93 17.08 8.69 -1.95
C HIS A 93 15.63 9.05 -1.58
N ARG A 94 14.72 9.08 -2.56
CA ARG A 94 13.30 9.36 -2.32
C ARG A 94 12.57 8.21 -1.62
N LYS A 95 13.09 6.98 -1.68
CA LYS A 95 12.57 5.85 -0.91
C LYS A 95 12.73 6.09 0.60
N VAL A 96 13.87 6.66 1.00
CA VAL A 96 14.11 7.07 2.39
C VAL A 96 13.08 8.12 2.83
N TRP A 97 12.77 9.10 1.99
CA TRP A 97 11.74 10.10 2.32
C TRP A 97 10.37 9.48 2.52
N ILE A 98 10.01 8.45 1.74
CA ILE A 98 8.75 7.72 1.92
C ILE A 98 8.75 7.05 3.29
N GLU A 99 9.80 6.32 3.64
CA GLU A 99 9.90 5.64 4.94
C GLU A 99 9.86 6.61 6.12
N GLU A 100 10.54 7.75 6.04
CA GLU A 100 10.47 8.80 7.07
C GLU A 100 9.02 9.26 7.29
N TRP A 101 8.24 9.42 6.22
CA TRP A 101 6.82 9.75 6.34
C TRP A 101 5.97 8.60 6.85
N LEU A 102 6.26 7.36 6.47
CA LEU A 102 5.55 6.18 6.98
C LEU A 102 5.72 6.06 8.49
N GLU A 103 6.95 6.24 8.97
CA GLU A 103 7.26 6.23 10.40
C GLU A 103 6.61 7.41 11.15
N HIS A 104 6.71 8.62 10.60
CA HIS A 104 6.04 9.80 11.16
C HIS A 104 4.53 9.63 11.23
N PHE A 105 3.93 8.97 10.23
CA PHE A 105 2.50 8.73 10.19
C PHE A 105 2.08 7.64 11.16
N ALA A 106 2.82 6.55 11.29
CA ALA A 106 2.54 5.51 12.27
C ALA A 106 2.52 6.07 13.70
N ALA A 107 3.43 6.99 14.02
CA ALA A 107 3.50 7.64 15.34
C ALA A 107 2.28 8.52 15.66
N HIS A 108 1.59 9.08 14.67
CA HIS A 108 0.60 10.15 14.88
C HIS A 108 -0.81 9.84 14.38
N PHE A 109 -0.99 9.09 13.29
CA PHE A 109 -2.30 8.61 12.88
C PHE A 109 -2.80 7.52 13.83
N GLY A 110 -4.12 7.32 13.87
CA GLY A 110 -4.75 6.14 14.45
C GLY A 110 -4.85 5.03 13.41
N ILE A 111 -3.73 4.72 12.77
CA ILE A 111 -3.62 3.73 11.70
C ILE A 111 -2.32 2.96 11.92
N ASP A 112 -2.41 1.65 12.03
CA ASP A 112 -1.24 0.78 12.09
C ASP A 112 -0.70 0.53 10.68
N LEU A 113 0.62 0.63 10.51
CA LEU A 113 1.32 0.17 9.33
C LEU A 113 1.75 -1.29 9.54
N LEU A 114 1.14 -2.22 8.82
CA LEU A 114 1.40 -3.65 8.98
C LEU A 114 2.61 -4.09 8.15
N THR A 115 2.57 -3.76 6.85
CA THR A 115 3.51 -4.23 5.83
C THR A 115 3.74 -3.12 4.80
N PHE A 116 4.95 -2.97 4.27
CA PHE A 116 5.24 -2.06 3.16
C PHE A 116 6.37 -2.55 2.26
N ALA A 117 6.37 -2.06 1.01
CA ALA A 117 7.50 -2.15 0.10
C ALA A 117 7.55 -0.91 -0.80
N VAL A 118 8.73 -0.30 -0.94
CA VAL A 118 8.96 0.83 -1.84
C VAL A 118 9.82 0.39 -3.03
N LEU A 119 9.25 0.44 -4.23
CA LEU A 119 9.89 0.09 -5.49
C LEU A 119 10.30 1.35 -6.26
N ASN A 120 10.96 1.17 -7.41
CA ASN A 120 11.49 2.28 -8.21
C ASN A 120 10.39 3.20 -8.80
N ASN A 121 9.17 2.70 -9.01
CA ASN A 121 8.07 3.47 -9.62
C ASN A 121 6.72 3.36 -8.90
N HIS A 122 6.65 2.66 -7.78
CA HIS A 122 5.44 2.56 -6.96
C HIS A 122 5.80 2.09 -5.55
N PHE A 123 4.84 2.18 -4.64
CA PHE A 123 4.95 1.62 -3.30
C PHE A 123 3.66 0.88 -2.95
N HIS A 124 3.78 -0.13 -2.09
CA HIS A 124 2.67 -0.89 -1.53
C HIS A 124 2.68 -0.75 0.00
N LEU A 125 1.52 -0.52 0.60
CA LEU A 125 1.32 -0.49 2.04
C LEU A 125 0.14 -1.40 2.40
N ILE A 126 0.22 -2.05 3.56
CA ILE A 126 -0.94 -2.68 4.23
C ILE A 126 -1.17 -1.90 5.50
N LEU A 127 -2.34 -1.28 5.60
CA LEU A 127 -2.74 -0.40 6.69
C LEU A 127 -3.93 -1.00 7.43
N ARG A 128 -3.96 -0.85 8.75
CA ARG A 128 -5.15 -1.13 9.56
C ARG A 128 -5.60 0.15 10.24
N ASN A 129 -6.76 0.68 9.87
CA ASN A 129 -7.28 1.85 10.59
C ASN A 129 -7.86 1.44 11.95
N ARG A 130 -7.65 2.30 12.95
CA ARG A 130 -7.98 2.04 14.36
C ARG A 130 -8.86 3.15 14.94
N PRO A 131 -10.12 3.30 14.45
CA PRO A 131 -11.05 4.26 15.04
C PRO A 131 -11.35 3.94 16.51
N ASP A 132 -11.23 2.67 16.92
CA ASP A 132 -11.30 2.22 18.31
C ASP A 132 -10.18 2.81 19.18
N VAL A 133 -8.94 2.90 18.69
CA VAL A 133 -7.84 3.59 19.37
C VAL A 133 -8.08 5.09 19.40
N VAL A 134 -8.49 5.68 18.27
CA VAL A 134 -8.73 7.13 18.19
C VAL A 134 -9.84 7.57 19.15
N ARG A 135 -10.83 6.73 19.44
CA ARG A 135 -11.88 7.00 20.44
C ARG A 135 -11.35 7.14 21.86
N THR A 136 -10.21 6.53 22.20
CA THR A 136 -9.62 6.66 23.55
C THR A 136 -8.85 7.96 23.74
N TRP A 137 -8.55 8.69 22.67
CA TRP A 137 -7.77 9.93 22.76
C TRP A 137 -8.60 11.10 23.28
N SER A 138 -7.99 11.88 24.17
CA SER A 138 -8.52 13.18 24.57
C SER A 138 -8.53 14.17 23.40
N ASP A 139 -9.34 15.22 23.51
CA ASP A 139 -9.42 16.25 22.47
C ASP A 139 -8.08 16.97 22.26
N THR A 140 -7.31 17.13 23.35
CA THR A 140 -5.93 17.63 23.30
C THR A 140 -5.04 16.71 22.48
N GLU A 141 -5.13 15.40 22.67
CA GLU A 141 -4.31 14.44 21.94
C GLU A 141 -4.68 14.37 20.45
N VAL A 142 -5.98 14.44 20.14
CA VAL A 142 -6.47 14.56 18.75
C VAL A 142 -5.89 15.81 18.08
N ALA A 143 -5.97 16.96 18.74
CA ALA A 143 -5.43 18.21 18.21
C ALA A 143 -3.91 18.15 18.05
N ARG A 144 -3.19 17.65 19.07
CA ARG A 144 -1.73 17.52 19.06
C ARG A 144 -1.26 16.62 17.92
N ARG A 145 -1.79 15.41 17.79
CA ARG A 145 -1.43 14.46 16.73
C ARG A 145 -1.68 15.02 15.34
N TRP A 146 -2.83 15.68 15.15
CA TRP A 146 -3.11 16.33 13.87
C TRP A 146 -2.12 17.43 13.53
N LEU A 147 -1.73 18.25 14.51
CA LEU A 147 -0.73 19.30 14.29
C LEU A 147 0.69 18.76 14.11
N MET A 148 1.00 17.57 14.65
CA MET A 148 2.24 16.87 14.29
C MET A 148 2.21 16.36 12.85
N ILE A 149 1.05 15.95 12.34
CA ILE A 149 0.91 15.55 10.94
C ILE A 149 0.89 16.76 10.02
N CYS A 150 0.10 17.79 10.33
CA CYS A 150 -0.15 18.99 9.54
C CYS A 150 0.25 20.24 10.37
N PRO A 151 1.56 20.49 10.54
CA PRO A 151 2.03 21.58 11.38
C PRO A 151 1.77 22.95 10.76
N HIS A 152 1.52 23.94 11.62
CA HIS A 152 1.63 25.36 11.24
C HIS A 152 3.07 25.85 11.31
N ARG A 153 3.90 25.24 12.18
CA ARG A 153 5.29 25.62 12.42
C ARG A 153 6.21 24.42 12.33
N THR A 154 7.34 24.61 11.66
CA THR A 154 8.40 23.61 11.54
C THR A 154 9.74 24.21 11.98
N ASP A 155 10.65 23.35 12.44
CA ASP A 155 12.02 23.74 12.73
C ASP A 155 12.84 24.00 11.44
N LYS A 156 14.14 24.29 11.59
CA LYS A 156 15.06 24.55 10.48
C LYS A 156 15.23 23.33 9.56
N GLN A 157 14.98 22.14 10.06
CA GLN A 157 15.04 20.87 9.34
C GLN A 157 13.69 20.50 8.71
N GLY A 158 12.67 21.35 8.86
CA GLY A 158 11.32 21.10 8.35
C GLY A 158 10.51 20.10 9.18
N LYS A 159 10.97 19.74 10.38
CA LYS A 159 10.22 18.86 11.28
C LYS A 159 9.16 19.63 12.06
N PRO A 160 7.99 19.02 12.34
CA PRO A 160 6.95 19.65 13.14
C PRO A 160 7.46 20.07 14.52
N MET A 161 7.20 21.30 14.92
CA MET A 161 7.44 21.75 16.30
C MET A 161 6.29 21.34 17.21
N ALA A 162 6.56 21.26 18.52
CA ALA A 162 5.52 21.04 19.53
C ALA A 162 4.42 22.12 19.41
N PRO A 163 3.15 21.74 19.32
CA PRO A 163 2.05 22.69 19.23
C PRO A 163 1.94 23.57 20.48
N SER A 164 1.69 24.86 20.28
CA SER A 164 1.34 25.78 21.36
C SER A 164 -0.12 25.59 21.78
N GLU A 165 -0.46 26.03 23.00
CA GLU A 165 -1.86 26.02 23.48
C GLU A 165 -2.81 26.76 22.54
N ALA A 166 -2.37 27.87 21.95
CA ALA A 166 -3.16 28.60 20.96
C ALA A 166 -3.47 27.74 19.73
N GLU A 167 -2.49 27.01 19.19
CA GLU A 167 -2.69 26.11 18.05
C GLU A 167 -3.61 24.93 18.40
N LEU A 168 -3.49 24.36 19.60
CA LEU A 168 -4.37 23.30 20.09
C LEU A 168 -5.83 23.80 20.20
N ASN A 169 -6.01 25.01 20.73
CA ASN A 169 -7.33 25.62 20.93
C ASN A 169 -8.04 25.95 19.61
N LEU A 170 -7.30 26.17 18.51
CA LEU A 170 -7.88 26.28 17.17
C LEU A 170 -8.61 25.01 16.70
N ILE A 171 -8.37 23.86 17.32
CA ILE A 171 -9.06 22.59 17.04
C ILE A 171 -10.05 22.29 18.17
N ARG A 172 -9.58 22.30 19.44
CA ARG A 172 -10.38 21.94 20.62
C ARG A 172 -11.64 22.79 20.78
N ASN A 173 -11.53 24.11 20.56
CA ASN A 173 -12.64 25.04 20.79
C ASN A 173 -13.63 25.10 19.63
N CYS A 174 -13.43 24.28 18.59
CA CYS A 174 -14.34 24.17 17.45
C CYS A 174 -14.83 22.71 17.33
N PRO A 175 -15.99 22.36 17.92
CA PRO A 175 -16.48 20.98 17.96
C PRO A 175 -16.54 20.31 16.59
N LEU A 176 -16.95 21.04 15.56
CA LEU A 176 -16.98 20.55 14.17
C LEU A 176 -15.58 20.19 13.65
N LYS A 177 -14.58 21.04 13.91
CA LYS A 177 -13.20 20.80 13.47
C LYS A 177 -12.57 19.67 14.25
N LEU A 178 -12.82 19.58 15.55
CA LEU A 178 -12.36 18.48 16.40
C LEU A 178 -12.93 17.13 15.92
N ALA A 179 -14.25 17.05 15.67
CA ALA A 179 -14.89 15.84 15.17
C ALA A 179 -14.33 15.42 13.80
N GLN A 180 -14.19 16.37 12.86
CA GLN A 180 -13.57 16.10 11.57
C GLN A 180 -12.12 15.63 11.72
N THR A 181 -11.31 16.29 12.55
CA THR A 181 -9.92 15.89 12.79
C THR A 181 -9.83 14.48 13.36
N ARG A 182 -10.71 14.13 14.29
CA ARG A 182 -10.80 12.78 14.87
C ARG A 182 -11.09 11.73 13.80
N GLU A 183 -12.06 11.98 12.92
CA GLU A 183 -12.36 11.09 11.79
C GLU A 183 -11.14 10.94 10.85
N ARG A 184 -10.49 12.05 10.50
CA ARG A 184 -9.33 12.07 9.59
C ARG A 184 -8.16 11.26 10.11
N LEU A 185 -7.94 11.25 11.42
CA LEU A 185 -6.86 10.49 12.05
C LEU A 185 -7.03 8.97 11.94
N ALA A 186 -8.22 8.47 11.61
CA ALA A 186 -8.47 7.06 11.34
C ALA A 186 -8.79 6.77 9.85
N ASP A 187 -8.67 7.75 8.95
CA ASP A 187 -9.01 7.57 7.54
C ASP A 187 -7.76 7.30 6.68
N VAL A 188 -7.70 6.09 6.10
CA VAL A 188 -6.64 5.65 5.16
C VAL A 188 -6.51 6.59 3.96
N SER A 189 -7.60 7.22 3.51
CA SER A 189 -7.56 8.21 2.44
C SER A 189 -6.80 9.46 2.82
N TRP A 190 -6.84 9.87 4.09
CA TRP A 190 -6.07 11.01 4.58
C TRP A 190 -4.59 10.68 4.71
N TRP A 191 -4.24 9.49 5.20
CA TRP A 191 -2.86 8.97 5.15
C TRP A 191 -2.31 9.03 3.72
N MET A 192 -3.01 8.41 2.77
CA MET A 192 -2.57 8.34 1.38
C MET A 192 -2.53 9.69 0.68
N ARG A 193 -3.50 10.57 0.95
CA ARG A 193 -3.52 11.94 0.41
C ARG A 193 -2.28 12.71 0.84
N LEU A 194 -1.98 12.71 2.14
CA LEU A 194 -0.87 13.48 2.69
C LEU A 194 0.49 12.90 2.28
N LEU A 195 0.63 11.57 2.27
CA LEU A 195 1.85 10.91 1.80
C LEU A 195 2.13 11.27 0.33
N CYS A 196 1.17 11.04 -0.56
CA CYS A 196 1.34 11.33 -1.97
C CYS A 196 1.55 12.83 -2.22
N GLN A 197 0.83 13.71 -1.53
CA GLN A 197 1.01 15.15 -1.68
C GLN A 197 2.45 15.57 -1.33
N ARG A 198 2.98 15.09 -0.20
CA ARG A 198 4.31 15.49 0.28
C ARG A 198 5.44 15.00 -0.63
N ILE A 199 5.36 13.74 -1.04
CA ILE A 199 6.33 13.17 -1.98
C ILE A 199 6.26 13.90 -3.31
N ALA A 200 5.06 14.09 -3.88
CA ALA A 200 4.90 14.79 -5.15
C ALA A 200 5.42 16.24 -5.09
N MET A 201 5.08 16.99 -4.04
CA MET A 201 5.52 18.38 -3.90
C MET A 201 7.03 18.49 -3.72
N ARG A 202 7.64 17.61 -2.91
CA ARG A 202 9.09 17.61 -2.69
C ARG A 202 9.85 17.20 -3.95
N SER A 203 9.42 16.12 -4.61
CA SER A 203 10.04 15.65 -5.86
C SER A 203 9.89 16.64 -7.00
N ASN A 204 8.69 17.20 -7.23
CA ASN A 204 8.50 18.21 -8.27
C ASN A 204 9.37 19.47 -8.04
N ARG A 205 9.57 19.86 -6.78
CA ARG A 205 10.47 20.97 -6.44
C ARG A 205 11.93 20.64 -6.75
N GLU A 206 12.39 19.45 -6.37
CA GLU A 206 13.74 18.95 -6.70
C GLU A 206 13.96 18.89 -8.21
N ASP A 207 12.97 18.40 -8.95
CA ASP A 207 13.02 18.24 -10.41
C ASP A 207 12.76 19.54 -11.19
N GLN A 208 12.47 20.64 -10.50
CA GLN A 208 12.01 21.90 -11.10
C GLN A 208 10.82 21.70 -12.07
N ALA A 209 9.97 20.72 -11.77
CA ALA A 209 8.88 20.27 -12.62
C ALA A 209 7.52 20.77 -12.10
N THR A 210 6.55 20.85 -13.01
CA THR A 210 5.14 21.09 -12.68
C THR A 210 4.28 19.92 -13.17
N GLY A 211 3.11 19.73 -12.55
CA GLY A 211 2.14 18.71 -12.98
C GLY A 211 2.05 17.49 -12.06
N ARG A 212 1.48 16.40 -12.61
CA ARG A 212 1.17 15.18 -11.86
C ARG A 212 2.42 14.34 -11.63
N PHE A 213 2.62 13.92 -10.38
CA PHE A 213 3.67 12.98 -10.00
C PHE A 213 3.16 11.53 -9.97
N PHE A 214 1.93 11.32 -9.50
CA PHE A 214 1.26 10.01 -9.49
C PHE A 214 0.28 9.90 -10.67
N GLU A 215 0.19 8.71 -11.26
CA GLU A 215 -0.62 8.41 -12.45
C GLU A 215 -2.11 8.69 -12.20
N GLU A 216 -2.60 8.24 -11.05
CA GLU A 216 -4.00 8.33 -10.70
C GLU A 216 -4.22 8.38 -9.18
N ARG A 217 -5.48 8.28 -8.80
CA ARG A 217 -5.90 8.01 -7.43
C ARG A 217 -5.30 6.68 -6.96
N TYR A 218 -4.75 6.65 -5.74
CA TYR A 218 -4.27 5.41 -5.13
C TYR A 218 -5.31 4.27 -5.19
N LYS A 219 -4.84 3.05 -5.36
CA LYS A 219 -5.66 1.82 -5.39
C LYS A 219 -5.81 1.26 -3.99
N ALA A 220 -6.94 0.61 -3.71
CA ALA A 220 -7.23 0.08 -2.39
C ALA A 220 -8.01 -1.25 -2.50
N ILE A 221 -7.57 -2.25 -1.73
CA ILE A 221 -8.17 -3.58 -1.65
C ILE A 221 -8.37 -3.89 -0.16
N ARG A 222 -9.61 -4.09 0.29
CA ARG A 222 -9.90 -4.51 1.67
C ARG A 222 -9.57 -5.99 1.84
N LEU A 223 -8.77 -6.32 2.84
CA LEU A 223 -8.40 -7.68 3.21
C LEU A 223 -9.34 -8.11 4.35
N ILE A 224 -10.15 -9.15 4.13
CA ILE A 224 -11.28 -9.46 5.01
C ILE A 224 -11.11 -10.72 5.84
N ASP A 225 -10.03 -11.48 5.61
CA ASP A 225 -9.72 -12.69 6.35
C ASP A 225 -8.21 -12.90 6.49
N GLU A 226 -7.84 -13.88 7.30
CA GLU A 226 -6.44 -14.16 7.60
C GLU A 226 -5.65 -14.56 6.35
N ALA A 227 -6.21 -15.43 5.50
CA ALA A 227 -5.55 -15.91 4.29
C ALA A 227 -5.18 -14.76 3.34
N SER A 228 -6.10 -13.82 3.11
CA SER A 228 -5.83 -12.63 2.29
C SER A 228 -4.83 -11.67 2.93
N ILE A 229 -4.83 -11.52 4.27
CA ILE A 229 -3.85 -10.70 4.98
C ILE A 229 -2.44 -11.28 4.84
N ILE A 230 -2.25 -12.58 5.07
CA ILE A 230 -0.94 -13.24 4.95
C ILE A 230 -0.48 -13.22 3.50
N ALA A 231 -1.34 -13.62 2.55
CA ALA A 231 -0.98 -13.67 1.13
C ALA A 231 -0.63 -12.28 0.58
N CYS A 232 -1.37 -11.25 0.98
CA CYS A 232 -1.05 -9.87 0.59
C CYS A 232 0.26 -9.40 1.23
N SER A 233 0.51 -9.73 2.50
CA SER A 233 1.76 -9.36 3.18
C SER A 233 2.97 -9.98 2.48
N ALA A 234 2.89 -11.27 2.16
CA ALA A 234 3.92 -11.96 1.37
C ALA A 234 4.06 -11.35 -0.04
N TYR A 235 2.95 -11.02 -0.72
CA TYR A 235 2.98 -10.36 -2.03
C TYR A 235 3.71 -9.01 -1.98
N VAL A 236 3.54 -8.24 -0.89
CA VAL A 236 4.17 -6.93 -0.70
C VAL A 236 5.65 -7.09 -0.37
N ASP A 237 6.03 -7.88 0.64
CA ASP A 237 7.42 -8.04 1.05
C ASP A 237 8.28 -8.72 -0.03
N LEU A 238 7.71 -9.61 -0.83
CA LEU A 238 8.41 -10.26 -1.95
C LEU A 238 8.36 -9.45 -3.26
N ASN A 239 7.71 -8.28 -3.27
CA ASN A 239 7.55 -7.49 -4.50
C ASN A 239 8.89 -7.04 -5.10
N PRO A 240 9.88 -6.56 -4.31
CA PRO A 240 11.18 -6.19 -4.88
C PRO A 240 11.93 -7.36 -5.52
N ILE A 241 11.78 -8.58 -4.99
CA ILE A 241 12.35 -9.79 -5.61
C ILE A 241 11.63 -10.10 -6.92
N ARG A 242 10.29 -10.05 -6.92
CA ARG A 242 9.48 -10.27 -8.13
C ARG A 242 9.70 -9.21 -9.21
N ALA A 243 10.08 -8.00 -8.82
CA ALA A 243 10.43 -6.91 -9.72
C ALA A 243 11.93 -6.92 -10.13
N GLU A 244 12.69 -7.95 -9.72
CA GLU A 244 14.12 -8.11 -10.01
C GLU A 244 14.98 -6.94 -9.51
N ILE A 245 14.53 -6.25 -8.46
CA ILE A 245 15.27 -5.17 -7.80
C ILE A 245 16.31 -5.76 -6.84
N CYS A 246 16.00 -6.88 -6.20
CA CYS A 246 16.90 -7.62 -5.31
C CYS A 246 16.72 -9.13 -5.48
N GLN A 247 17.66 -9.93 -4.96
CA GLN A 247 17.62 -11.40 -5.10
C GLN A 247 17.21 -12.14 -3.82
N THR A 248 17.22 -11.46 -2.69
CA THR A 248 16.90 -12.04 -1.37
C THR A 248 16.09 -11.05 -0.54
N ILE A 249 15.47 -11.56 0.53
CA ILE A 249 14.70 -10.72 1.47
C ILE A 249 15.64 -9.76 2.20
N GLU A 250 16.85 -10.22 2.55
CA GLU A 250 17.87 -9.42 3.20
C GLU A 250 18.37 -8.27 2.32
N SER A 251 18.40 -8.44 1.00
CA SER A 251 18.80 -7.36 0.08
C SER A 251 17.64 -6.41 -0.24
N SER A 252 16.45 -6.62 0.32
CA SER A 252 15.25 -5.81 0.08
C SER A 252 15.13 -4.62 1.05
N GLU A 253 16.02 -3.63 0.89
CA GLU A 253 16.26 -2.57 1.90
C GLU A 253 15.03 -1.77 2.36
N HIS A 254 14.08 -1.53 1.46
CA HIS A 254 12.92 -0.67 1.69
C HIS A 254 11.62 -1.48 1.86
N THR A 255 11.67 -2.52 2.70
CA THR A 255 10.53 -3.39 3.01
C THR A 255 10.32 -3.59 4.51
N SER A 256 9.09 -3.91 4.90
CA SER A 256 8.77 -4.30 6.28
C SER A 256 9.50 -5.57 6.71
N ALA A 257 9.60 -6.60 5.85
CA ALA A 257 10.34 -7.82 6.17
C ALA A 257 11.80 -7.50 6.54
N ARG A 258 12.46 -6.62 5.77
CA ARG A 258 13.82 -6.20 6.09
C ARG A 258 13.90 -5.46 7.43
N ARG A 259 13.01 -4.50 7.69
CA ARG A 259 12.98 -3.78 8.98
C ARG A 259 12.79 -4.72 10.16
N ARG A 260 11.91 -5.72 10.03
CA ARG A 260 11.67 -6.75 11.06
C ARG A 260 12.90 -7.64 11.28
N ILE A 261 13.57 -8.07 10.21
CA ILE A 261 14.84 -8.84 10.30
C ILE A 261 15.93 -8.02 11.00
N ASP A 262 16.06 -6.75 10.66
CA ASP A 262 17.06 -5.87 11.29
C ASP A 262 16.78 -5.67 12.80
N SER A 263 15.51 -5.47 13.17
CA SER A 263 15.07 -5.42 14.57
C SER A 263 15.40 -6.70 15.34
N MET A 264 15.07 -7.87 14.77
CA MET A 264 15.39 -9.17 15.36
C MET A 264 16.90 -9.38 15.55
N ARG A 265 17.72 -8.99 14.56
CA ARG A 265 19.18 -9.04 14.65
C ARG A 265 19.72 -8.13 15.75
N GLN A 266 19.18 -6.92 15.89
CA GLN A 266 19.59 -5.99 16.95
C GLN A 266 19.26 -6.55 18.34
N GLN A 267 18.07 -7.14 18.52
CA GLN A 267 17.67 -7.77 19.79
C GLN A 267 18.63 -8.92 20.17
N HIS A 268 18.93 -9.81 19.23
CA HIS A 268 19.90 -10.90 19.44
C HIS A 268 21.33 -10.41 19.74
N GLN A 269 21.73 -9.26 19.18
CA GLN A 269 23.04 -8.66 19.48
C GLN A 269 23.07 -8.00 20.85
N ALA A 270 21.97 -7.37 21.28
CA ALA A 270 21.86 -6.69 22.57
C ALA A 270 21.83 -7.64 23.79
N GLU A 271 21.55 -8.94 23.57
CA GLU A 271 21.66 -10.01 24.57
C GLU A 271 23.13 -10.39 24.86
N ARG A 272 24.09 -9.96 24.02
CA ARG A 272 25.52 -10.16 24.27
C ARG A 272 26.05 -9.13 25.27
N PRO A 273 27.05 -9.45 26.11
CA PRO A 273 27.55 -8.59 27.19
C PRO A 273 28.32 -7.33 26.75
N GLU A 274 28.15 -6.87 25.52
CA GLU A 274 28.82 -5.70 24.94
C GLU A 274 28.12 -4.37 25.35
N PRO A 275 28.79 -3.22 25.27
CA PRO A 275 28.21 -1.92 25.63
C PRO A 275 26.96 -1.61 24.79
N LYS A 276 25.83 -1.39 25.46
CA LYS A 276 24.56 -1.03 24.80
C LYS A 276 24.67 0.36 24.17
N SER A 277 24.89 0.43 22.86
CA SER A 277 24.61 1.65 22.11
C SER A 277 23.09 1.84 22.00
N PHE A 278 22.58 3.05 22.25
CA PHE A 278 21.17 3.40 22.07
C PHE A 278 20.84 3.40 20.57
N GLN A 279 20.63 2.22 19.99
CA GLN A 279 20.15 2.09 18.62
C GLN A 279 18.63 2.09 18.60
N ARG A 280 18.08 2.84 17.65
CA ARG A 280 16.64 2.87 17.38
C ARG A 280 16.23 1.55 16.75
N ASP A 281 15.23 0.89 17.32
CA ASP A 281 14.60 -0.29 16.72
C ASP A 281 14.04 0.05 15.32
N PRO A 282 14.56 -0.56 14.24
CA PRO A 282 14.15 -0.30 12.86
C PRO A 282 12.69 -0.64 12.55
N ALA A 283 12.06 -1.53 13.33
CA ALA A 283 10.69 -1.97 13.11
C ALA A 283 9.69 -1.36 14.11
N ALA A 284 10.12 -0.47 15.01
CA ALA A 284 9.26 0.04 16.09
C ALA A 284 8.00 0.76 15.59
N PHE A 285 8.02 1.32 14.38
CA PHE A 285 6.85 2.00 13.79
C PHE A 285 5.87 1.04 13.10
N LEU A 286 6.27 -0.22 12.89
CA LEU A 286 5.38 -1.24 12.34
C LEU A 286 4.51 -1.83 13.45
N SER A 287 3.31 -2.26 13.08
CA SER A 287 2.50 -3.12 13.94
C SER A 287 3.30 -4.37 14.31
N PRO A 288 3.21 -4.88 15.55
CA PRO A 288 3.68 -6.22 15.86
C PRO A 288 3.13 -7.24 14.85
N LEU A 289 3.92 -8.23 14.47
CA LEU A 289 3.47 -9.22 13.49
C LEU A 289 2.50 -10.20 14.14
N SER A 290 3.00 -10.86 15.19
CA SER A 290 2.31 -11.93 15.88
C SER A 290 1.17 -11.41 16.73
N ILE A 291 0.01 -12.07 16.66
CA ILE A 291 -1.10 -11.94 17.60
C ILE A 291 -1.42 -13.33 18.16
N ASP A 292 -1.63 -13.42 19.46
CA ASP A 292 -2.20 -14.59 20.11
C ASP A 292 -3.63 -14.26 20.56
N GLU A 293 -4.62 -14.74 19.82
CA GLU A 293 -6.04 -14.46 20.10
C GLU A 293 -6.51 -14.98 21.46
N LYS A 294 -5.79 -15.92 22.09
CA LYS A 294 -6.15 -16.47 23.39
C LYS A 294 -5.58 -15.65 24.54
N SER A 295 -4.33 -15.19 24.43
CA SER A 295 -3.64 -14.52 25.54
C SER A 295 -3.56 -13.00 25.41
N ASP A 296 -3.62 -12.46 24.20
CA ASP A 296 -3.44 -11.02 24.01
C ASP A 296 -4.62 -10.23 24.56
N PRO A 297 -4.37 -9.01 25.08
CA PRO A 297 -5.44 -8.18 25.62
C PRO A 297 -6.49 -7.85 24.54
N THR A 298 -7.75 -7.99 24.93
CA THR A 298 -8.89 -7.55 24.11
C THR A 298 -8.98 -6.02 24.04
N GLY A 299 -9.64 -5.51 23.01
CA GLY A 299 -9.86 -4.07 22.84
C GLY A 299 -8.78 -3.32 22.05
N PRO A 300 -8.65 -1.99 22.25
CA PRO A 300 -7.84 -1.12 21.39
C PRO A 300 -6.32 -1.31 21.52
N CYS A 301 -5.82 -1.69 22.70
CA CYS A 301 -4.38 -1.86 22.97
C CYS A 301 -3.55 -0.66 22.46
N ALA A 302 -3.94 0.56 22.86
CA ALA A 302 -3.28 1.78 22.42
C ALA A 302 -1.81 1.82 22.88
N SER A 303 -0.91 2.26 22.00
CA SER A 303 0.52 2.35 22.29
C SER A 303 0.84 3.65 23.03
N ASP A 304 1.68 3.56 24.06
CA ASP A 304 2.25 4.69 24.81
C ASP A 304 3.67 5.06 24.37
N GLN A 305 4.33 4.21 23.57
CA GLN A 305 5.72 4.39 23.13
C GLN A 305 5.89 5.48 22.05
N GLY A 306 4.78 5.96 21.47
CA GLY A 306 4.77 7.02 20.47
C GLY A 306 5.42 6.65 19.13
N LYS A 307 5.57 5.35 18.83
CA LYS A 307 6.10 4.85 17.55
C LYS A 307 5.02 4.36 16.59
N ARG A 308 3.89 3.91 17.15
CA ARG A 308 2.71 3.39 16.46
C ARG A 308 1.47 3.76 17.27
N CYS A 309 0.27 3.51 16.73
CA CYS A 309 -0.97 3.84 17.45
C CYS A 309 -1.43 2.71 18.39
N SER A 310 -1.06 1.46 18.12
CA SER A 310 -1.43 0.30 18.92
C SER A 310 -0.34 -0.76 19.02
N GLU A 311 -0.45 -1.61 20.01
CA GLU A 311 0.42 -2.77 20.27
C GLU A 311 -0.14 -4.08 19.73
N LYS A 312 -1.20 -4.01 18.90
CA LYS A 312 -1.93 -5.21 18.49
C LYS A 312 -1.27 -5.88 17.28
N GLY A 313 -0.99 -7.17 17.38
CA GLY A 313 -0.53 -7.98 16.25
C GLY A 313 -1.54 -8.09 15.10
N PHE A 314 -1.16 -8.77 14.01
CA PHE A 314 -2.08 -8.99 12.89
C PHE A 314 -2.03 -10.38 12.23
N LEU A 315 -1.07 -11.26 12.59
CA LEU A 315 -0.98 -12.63 12.08
C LEU A 315 -0.89 -13.64 13.23
N ALA A 316 -1.66 -14.73 13.18
CA ALA A 316 -1.55 -15.83 14.12
C ALA A 316 -0.38 -16.76 13.75
N MET A 317 0.84 -16.22 13.81
CA MET A 317 2.11 -16.93 13.60
C MET A 317 3.27 -16.13 14.21
N SER A 318 4.41 -16.78 14.46
CA SER A 318 5.62 -16.08 14.90
C SER A 318 6.25 -15.27 13.75
N LEU A 319 7.11 -14.30 14.08
CA LEU A 319 7.92 -13.61 13.08
C LEU A 319 8.84 -14.58 12.32
N LEU A 320 9.37 -15.62 12.98
CA LEU A 320 10.22 -16.62 12.35
C LEU A 320 9.45 -17.44 11.33
N ASP A 321 8.25 -17.91 11.68
CA ASP A 321 7.38 -18.65 10.74
C ASP A 321 7.01 -17.80 9.52
N TYR A 322 6.79 -16.50 9.73
CA TYR A 322 6.53 -15.58 8.62
C TYR A 322 7.75 -15.44 7.70
N ILE A 323 8.96 -15.28 8.26
CA ILE A 323 10.19 -15.20 7.45
C ILE A 323 10.43 -16.51 6.69
N GLU A 324 10.18 -17.66 7.31
CA GLU A 324 10.26 -18.97 6.67
C GLU A 324 9.25 -19.09 5.51
N LEU A 325 8.01 -18.63 5.71
CA LEU A 325 7.00 -18.57 4.65
C LEU A 325 7.48 -17.69 3.48
N LEU A 326 8.09 -16.54 3.75
CA LEU A 326 8.61 -15.66 2.72
C LEU A 326 9.75 -16.32 1.93
N ASP A 327 10.73 -16.93 2.62
CA ASP A 327 11.86 -17.61 1.97
C ASP A 327 11.37 -18.79 1.12
N TRP A 328 10.48 -19.62 1.67
CA TRP A 328 9.86 -20.73 0.96
C TRP A 328 9.14 -20.23 -0.31
N THR A 329 8.29 -19.21 -0.19
CA THR A 329 7.53 -18.65 -1.32
C THR A 329 8.44 -18.02 -2.38
N ALA A 330 9.52 -17.34 -1.98
CA ALA A 330 10.49 -16.74 -2.89
C ALA A 330 11.23 -17.81 -3.70
N ARG A 331 11.60 -18.93 -3.09
CA ARG A 331 12.28 -20.05 -3.76
C ARG A 331 11.41 -20.73 -4.81
N GLN A 332 10.12 -20.90 -4.53
CA GLN A 332 9.17 -21.49 -5.49
C GLN A 332 8.99 -20.61 -6.74
N SER A 333 9.07 -19.29 -6.57
CA SER A 333 8.88 -18.31 -7.64
C SER A 333 10.08 -18.22 -8.59
N HIS A 334 11.28 -18.65 -8.18
CA HIS A 334 12.52 -18.47 -8.96
C HIS A 334 12.87 -19.72 -9.79
N ARG A 335 12.83 -19.59 -11.13
CA ARG A 335 13.08 -20.71 -12.08
C ARG A 335 14.40 -21.46 -11.84
N SER A 336 15.46 -20.77 -11.40
CA SER A 336 16.78 -21.37 -11.14
C SER A 336 17.01 -21.88 -9.71
N LYS A 337 16.07 -21.70 -8.77
CA LYS A 337 16.20 -22.19 -7.38
C LYS A 337 15.25 -23.34 -7.02
N ARG A 338 14.45 -23.83 -7.97
CA ARG A 338 13.54 -24.99 -7.79
C ARG A 338 14.22 -26.25 -7.23
N GLY A 339 15.54 -26.40 -7.39
CA GLY A 339 16.29 -27.57 -6.93
C GLY A 339 16.65 -27.60 -5.43
N LYS A 340 16.38 -26.54 -4.66
CA LYS A 340 16.66 -26.47 -3.19
C LYS A 340 15.52 -25.81 -2.40
N THR A 341 14.28 -26.10 -2.78
CA THR A 341 13.14 -25.77 -1.92
C THR A 341 13.21 -26.64 -0.66
N PRO A 342 13.05 -26.08 0.55
CA PRO A 342 12.83 -26.88 1.74
C PRO A 342 11.70 -27.89 1.48
N THR A 343 11.94 -29.16 1.79
CA THR A 343 10.94 -30.24 1.57
C THR A 343 9.69 -30.04 2.41
N ASP A 344 9.81 -29.34 3.54
CA ASP A 344 8.71 -29.16 4.47
C ASP A 344 7.89 -27.92 4.11
N LEU A 345 6.59 -28.17 3.92
CA LEU A 345 5.59 -27.13 3.68
C LEU A 345 5.41 -26.28 4.96
N PRO A 346 5.55 -24.94 4.90
CA PRO A 346 5.36 -24.06 6.04
C PRO A 346 4.06 -24.36 6.82
N PRO A 347 4.10 -24.38 8.17
CA PRO A 347 2.94 -24.76 8.99
C PRO A 347 1.68 -23.95 8.70
N VAL A 348 1.83 -22.66 8.38
CA VAL A 348 0.73 -21.77 8.02
C VAL A 348 0.00 -22.22 6.75
N ILE A 349 0.72 -22.71 5.73
CA ILE A 349 0.06 -23.15 4.48
C ILE A 349 -0.80 -24.39 4.76
N LYS A 350 -0.28 -25.33 5.58
CA LYS A 350 -1.05 -26.48 6.07
C LYS A 350 -2.29 -26.04 6.85
N ARG A 351 -2.14 -25.08 7.78
CA ARG A 351 -3.25 -24.56 8.60
C ARG A 351 -4.33 -23.87 7.78
N LEU A 352 -3.95 -23.15 6.73
CA LEU A 352 -4.91 -22.50 5.83
C LEU A 352 -5.61 -23.47 4.86
N GLY A 353 -5.12 -24.71 4.74
CA GLY A 353 -5.69 -25.70 3.82
C GLY A 353 -5.52 -25.33 2.34
N ILE A 354 -4.51 -24.52 2.00
CA ILE A 354 -4.24 -24.07 0.63
C ILE A 354 -3.16 -24.95 0.01
N ALA A 355 -3.38 -25.46 -1.20
CA ALA A 355 -2.37 -26.24 -1.90
C ALA A 355 -1.10 -25.39 -2.17
N PRO A 356 0.11 -25.98 -2.14
CA PRO A 356 1.36 -25.24 -2.30
C PRO A 356 1.44 -24.42 -3.60
N ASP A 357 0.97 -24.98 -4.72
CA ASP A 357 0.95 -24.32 -6.02
C ASP A 357 -0.08 -23.17 -6.05
N ASP A 358 -1.25 -23.39 -5.46
CA ASP A 358 -2.30 -22.38 -5.36
C ASP A 358 -1.87 -21.20 -4.49
N TRP A 359 -1.14 -21.47 -3.39
CA TRP A 359 -0.51 -20.43 -2.58
C TRP A 359 0.47 -19.58 -3.41
N CYS A 360 1.33 -20.23 -4.19
CA CYS A 360 2.31 -19.53 -5.01
C CYS A 360 1.64 -18.65 -6.08
N GLU A 361 0.55 -19.14 -6.70
CA GLU A 361 -0.24 -18.34 -7.63
C GLU A 361 -0.95 -17.18 -6.93
N LEU A 362 -1.59 -17.45 -5.79
CA LEU A 362 -2.30 -16.47 -4.98
C LEU A 362 -1.39 -15.28 -4.61
N VAL A 363 -0.19 -15.57 -4.11
CA VAL A 363 0.81 -14.56 -3.76
C VAL A 363 1.33 -13.87 -5.01
N SER A 364 1.79 -14.60 -6.03
CA SER A 364 2.42 -14.00 -7.21
C SER A 364 1.48 -13.16 -8.08
N SER A 365 0.18 -13.49 -8.07
CA SER A 365 -0.87 -12.85 -8.87
C SER A 365 -1.87 -12.03 -8.07
N PHE A 366 -1.62 -11.76 -6.78
CA PHE A 366 -2.55 -11.08 -5.87
C PHE A 366 -3.22 -9.83 -6.47
N GLY A 367 -2.42 -8.90 -7.02
CA GLY A 367 -2.92 -7.65 -7.61
C GLY A 367 -3.72 -7.81 -8.91
N ARG A 368 -3.71 -9.00 -9.53
CA ARG A 368 -4.57 -9.36 -10.68
C ARG A 368 -5.83 -10.09 -10.23
N LEU A 369 -5.71 -10.91 -9.18
CA LEU A 369 -6.79 -11.71 -8.63
C LEU A 369 -7.82 -10.87 -7.87
N PHE A 370 -7.38 -9.83 -7.15
CA PHE A 370 -8.22 -8.99 -6.32
C PHE A 370 -8.25 -7.52 -6.77
N HIS A 371 -9.41 -6.88 -6.62
CA HIS A 371 -9.62 -5.49 -7.08
C HIS A 371 -10.19 -4.54 -6.01
N HIS A 372 -11.21 -4.97 -5.27
CA HIS A 372 -11.85 -4.16 -4.22
C HIS A 372 -11.79 -4.84 -2.86
N VAL A 373 -12.01 -6.15 -2.83
CA VAL A 373 -12.02 -6.98 -1.63
C VAL A 373 -11.22 -8.24 -1.94
N ALA A 374 -10.43 -8.70 -0.99
CA ALA A 374 -9.66 -9.94 -1.04
C ALA A 374 -9.97 -10.79 0.19
N GLY A 375 -10.23 -12.07 -0.06
CA GLY A 375 -10.64 -13.06 0.94
C GLY A 375 -11.30 -14.26 0.26
N ASN A 376 -11.81 -15.18 1.08
CA ASN A 376 -12.53 -16.36 0.68
C ASN A 376 -13.77 -15.96 -0.14
N PRO A 377 -14.02 -16.61 -1.31
CA PRO A 377 -15.15 -16.30 -2.17
C PRO A 377 -16.50 -16.25 -1.47
N ASP A 378 -16.78 -17.18 -0.55
CA ASP A 378 -18.08 -17.27 0.14
C ASP A 378 -18.28 -16.09 1.09
N THR A 379 -17.21 -15.72 1.81
CA THR A 379 -17.20 -14.52 2.64
C THR A 379 -17.45 -13.28 1.78
N ILE A 380 -16.78 -13.14 0.64
CA ILE A 380 -16.98 -11.99 -0.26
C ILE A 380 -18.41 -11.95 -0.81
N ASP A 381 -18.99 -13.09 -1.17
CA ASP A 381 -20.33 -13.19 -1.74
C ASP A 381 -21.42 -12.81 -0.72
N SER A 382 -21.15 -12.99 0.58
CA SER A 382 -22.03 -12.53 1.67
C SER A 382 -21.99 -10.99 1.86
N MET A 383 -20.87 -10.34 1.52
CA MET A 383 -20.65 -8.92 1.77
C MET A 383 -21.32 -7.99 0.74
N ARG A 384 -21.60 -6.76 1.16
CA ARG A 384 -22.12 -5.69 0.30
C ARG A 384 -21.33 -4.41 0.52
N SER A 385 -21.28 -3.56 -0.51
CA SER A 385 -20.63 -2.25 -0.40
C SER A 385 -21.43 -1.32 0.52
N HIS A 386 -20.74 -0.48 1.29
CA HIS A 386 -21.34 0.23 2.44
C HIS A 386 -22.55 1.12 2.08
N ARG A 387 -22.45 1.95 1.04
CA ARG A 387 -23.48 2.97 0.75
C ARG A 387 -24.50 2.51 -0.29
N LYS A 388 -24.04 1.84 -1.34
CA LYS A 388 -24.90 1.39 -2.44
C LYS A 388 -25.36 -0.06 -2.33
N HIS A 389 -24.94 -0.78 -1.29
CA HIS A 389 -25.28 -2.19 -1.06
C HIS A 389 -25.04 -3.10 -2.28
N GLN A 390 -24.01 -2.82 -3.06
CA GLN A 390 -23.69 -3.59 -4.27
C GLN A 390 -22.85 -4.82 -3.92
N ARG A 391 -23.04 -5.92 -4.65
CA ARG A 391 -22.20 -7.12 -4.55
C ARG A 391 -20.77 -6.82 -4.99
N PHE A 392 -19.81 -7.46 -4.34
CA PHE A 392 -18.44 -7.53 -4.83
C PHE A 392 -18.32 -8.67 -5.86
N ARG A 393 -17.49 -8.47 -6.89
CA ARG A 393 -17.21 -9.51 -7.89
C ARG A 393 -15.91 -10.21 -7.51
N VAL A 394 -15.95 -11.54 -7.47
CA VAL A 394 -14.78 -12.40 -7.26
C VAL A 394 -14.31 -12.90 -8.62
N HIS A 395 -13.01 -12.84 -8.88
CA HIS A 395 -12.42 -13.38 -10.11
C HIS A 395 -12.57 -14.91 -10.12
N ARG A 396 -12.96 -15.51 -11.25
CA ARG A 396 -13.18 -16.96 -11.36
C ARG A 396 -11.99 -17.77 -10.83
N ARG A 397 -10.77 -17.37 -11.21
CA ARG A 397 -9.53 -18.01 -10.75
C ARG A 397 -9.38 -18.04 -9.22
N VAL A 398 -9.84 -17.01 -8.50
CA VAL A 398 -9.81 -17.01 -7.02
C VAL A 398 -10.69 -18.13 -6.46
N ARG A 399 -11.84 -18.41 -7.10
CA ARG A 399 -12.69 -19.52 -6.68
C ARG A 399 -12.01 -20.86 -6.86
N GLU A 400 -11.28 -21.04 -7.95
CA GLU A 400 -10.52 -22.25 -8.24
C GLU A 400 -9.33 -22.44 -7.30
N LEU A 401 -8.65 -21.36 -6.91
CA LEU A 401 -7.52 -21.39 -5.98
C LEU A 401 -7.91 -21.61 -4.50
N MET A 402 -9.18 -21.34 -4.16
CA MET A 402 -9.68 -21.38 -2.78
C MET A 402 -10.83 -22.38 -2.59
N SER A 403 -11.17 -23.14 -3.63
CA SER A 403 -11.99 -24.34 -3.48
C SER A 403 -11.16 -25.38 -2.76
N THR A 404 -11.53 -25.68 -1.53
CA THR A 404 -11.03 -26.86 -0.83
C THR A 404 -11.46 -28.09 -1.63
N GLU A 405 -10.51 -28.94 -2.03
CA GLU A 405 -10.86 -30.30 -2.43
C GLU A 405 -11.43 -30.99 -1.17
N ASP A 406 -12.70 -31.39 -1.23
CA ASP A 406 -13.38 -32.18 -0.20
C ASP A 406 -12.75 -33.58 -0.04
#